data_AF-A0A9W9MN35-F1
#
_entry.id   AF-A0A9W9MN35-F1
#
_cell.length_a   1.000
_cell.length_b   1.000
_cell.length_c   1.000
_cell.angle_alpha   90.00
_cell.angle_beta   90.00
_cell.angle_gamma   90.00
#
_symmetry.space_group_name_H-M   'P 1'
#
loop_
_entity.id
_entity.type
_entity.pdbx_description
1 polymer ?
#
loop_
_entity_poly.entity_id
_entity_poly.type
_entity_poly.pdbx_seq_one_letter_code
_entity_poly.pdbx_strand_id
1 'polypeptide(L)'
;MLLNAGKVTQEFYLVEGNESAIAVNVVDTFLLALLMLPTLRQAAEEFSIVPRIAVVASDRRIMTNLPEWKTENTFATLNDRSTANMYYN
;
A
#
# COMPACT_ATOMS: atom_id res chain seq x y z
N MET A 1 -5.87 -15.17 -1.28
CA MET A 1 -4.71 -14.35 -1.66
C MET A 1 -4.15 -13.66 -0.43
N LEU A 2 -2.83 -13.72 -0.25
CA LEU A 2 -2.13 -13.07 0.86
C LEU A 2 -1.24 -11.94 0.31
N LEU A 3 -1.59 -10.70 0.65
CA LEU A 3 -0.77 -9.52 0.36
C LEU A 3 0.16 -9.28 1.54
N ASN A 4 1.34 -9.90 1.50
CA ASN A 4 2.34 -9.86 2.58
C ASN A 4 3.55 -8.98 2.24
N ALA A 5 3.73 -8.57 0.99
CA ALA A 5 4.84 -7.71 0.60
C ALA A 5 4.75 -6.40 1.40
N GLY A 6 5.83 -6.08 2.11
CA GLY A 6 5.89 -4.94 3.02
C GLY A 6 7.32 -4.47 3.15
N LYS A 7 7.51 -3.15 3.16
CA LYS A 7 8.81 -2.48 3.24
C LYS A 7 8.81 -1.42 4.33
N VAL A 8 9.89 -1.39 5.11
CA VAL A 8 10.22 -0.29 6.03
C VAL A 8 11.60 0.23 5.63
N THR A 9 11.72 1.54 5.43
CA THR A 9 12.96 2.20 5.04
C THR A 9 13.04 3.60 5.63
N GLN A 10 14.25 4.08 5.89
CA GLN A 10 14.52 5.49 6.21
C GLN A 10 15.06 6.25 4.98
N GLU A 11 15.41 5.53 3.92
CA GLU A 11 15.86 6.12 2.66
C GLU A 11 14.67 6.51 1.80
N PHE A 12 14.56 7.79 1.49
CA PHE A 12 13.60 8.28 0.51
C PHE A 12 14.16 8.10 -0.91
N TYR A 13 13.38 7.46 -1.77
CA TYR A 13 13.54 7.49 -3.21
C TYR A 13 12.19 7.17 -3.87
N LEU A 14 12.05 7.54 -5.14
CA LEU A 14 10.83 7.31 -5.92
C LEU A 14 10.94 6.03 -6.74
N VAL A 15 9.82 5.30 -6.80
CA VAL A 15 9.58 4.17 -7.70
C VAL A 15 8.24 4.43 -8.38
N GLU A 16 8.23 4.43 -9.71
CA GLU A 16 7.00 4.66 -10.51
C GLU A 16 6.22 5.92 -10.08
N GLY A 17 6.93 6.97 -9.70
CA GLY A 17 6.35 8.25 -9.27
C GLY A 17 5.87 8.29 -7.82
N ASN A 18 6.03 7.21 -7.03
CA ASN A 18 5.65 7.14 -5.62
C ASN A 18 6.87 6.95 -4.70
N GLU A 19 6.81 7.47 -3.48
CA GLU A 19 7.78 7.11 -2.44
C GLU A 19 7.82 5.58 -2.29
N SER A 20 9.02 5.02 -2.21
CA SER A 20 9.27 3.58 -2.30
C SER A 20 8.46 2.68 -1.34
N ALA A 21 8.19 3.10 -0.10
CA ALA A 21 7.36 2.35 0.83
C ALA A 21 5.87 2.52 0.51
N ILE A 22 5.45 3.70 0.07
CA ILE A 22 4.08 3.94 -0.45
C ILE A 22 3.81 3.11 -1.71
N ALA A 23 4.77 3.01 -2.62
CA ALA A 23 4.69 2.17 -3.82
C ALA A 23 4.38 0.71 -3.44
N VAL A 24 5.25 0.08 -2.64
CA VAL A 24 5.12 -1.33 -2.28
C VAL A 24 3.91 -1.59 -1.38
N ASN A 25 3.77 -0.84 -0.28
CA ASN A 25 2.82 -1.15 0.79
C ASN A 25 1.38 -0.70 0.47
N VAL A 26 1.21 0.21 -0.49
CA VAL A 26 -0.10 0.80 -0.83
C VAL A 26 -0.39 0.59 -2.31
N VAL A 27 0.32 1.28 -3.19
CA VAL A 27 -0.05 1.35 -4.62
C VAL A 27 -0.04 -0.03 -5.27
N ASP A 28 1.09 -0.73 -5.21
CA ASP A 28 1.28 -2.05 -5.83
C ASP A 28 0.40 -3.10 -5.15
N THR A 29 0.30 -3.03 -3.83
CA THR A 29 -0.53 -3.93 -3.02
C THR A 29 -2.00 -3.85 -3.44
N PHE A 30 -2.57 -2.65 -3.51
CA PHE A 30 -3.98 -2.48 -3.89
C PHE A 30 -4.21 -2.64 -5.39
N LEU A 31 -3.27 -2.24 -6.24
CA LEU A 31 -3.34 -2.52 -7.68
C LEU A 31 -3.41 -4.02 -7.94
N LEU A 32 -2.53 -4.81 -7.31
CA LEU A 32 -2.56 -6.27 -7.44
C LEU A 32 -3.87 -6.86 -6.89
N ALA A 33 -4.37 -6.36 -5.76
CA ALA A 33 -5.64 -6.81 -5.20
C ALA A 33 -6.80 -6.59 -6.19
N LEU A 34 -6.86 -5.41 -6.82
CA LEU A 34 -7.89 -5.05 -7.80
C LEU A 34 -7.77 -5.88 -9.08
N LEU A 35 -6.55 -6.05 -9.61
CA LEU A 35 -6.29 -6.87 -10.80
C LEU A 35 -6.64 -8.34 -10.60
N MET A 36 -6.53 -8.85 -9.37
CA MET A 36 -6.88 -10.23 -9.04
C MET A 36 -8.38 -10.46 -8.81
N LEU A 37 -9.20 -9.41 -8.66
CA LEU A 37 -10.64 -9.56 -8.40
C LEU A 37 -11.35 -10.43 -9.47
N PRO A 38 -11.14 -10.25 -10.79
CA PRO A 38 -11.79 -11.08 -11.81
C PRO A 38 -11.42 -12.56 -11.68
N THR A 39 -10.13 -12.86 -11.46
CA THR A 39 -9.63 -14.23 -11.30
C THR A 39 -10.19 -14.89 -10.03
N LEU A 40 -10.29 -14.14 -8.93
CA LEU A 40 -10.89 -14.65 -7.70
C LEU A 40 -12.39 -14.95 -7.90
N ARG A 41 -13.13 -14.10 -8.62
CA ARG A 41 -14.54 -14.35 -8.95
C ARG A 41 -14.71 -15.59 -9.82
N GLN A 42 -13.86 -15.76 -10.83
CA GLN A 42 -13.83 -16.97 -11.66
C GLN A 42 -13.59 -18.23 -10.82
N ALA A 43 -12.60 -18.20 -9.92
CA ALA A 43 -12.31 -19.32 -9.04
C ALA A 43 -13.46 -19.64 -8.08
N ALA A 44 -14.22 -18.63 -7.63
CA ALA A 44 -15.41 -18.83 -6.81
C ALA A 44 -16.48 -19.64 -7.56
N GLU A 45 -16.71 -19.32 -8.83
CA GLU A 45 -17.66 -20.01 -9.71
C GLU A 45 -17.19 -21.44 -10.05
N GLU A 46 -15.91 -21.59 -10.43
CA GLU A 46 -15.35 -22.88 -10.87
C GLU A 46 -15.25 -23.90 -9.74
N PHE A 47 -14.78 -23.47 -8.56
CA PHE A 47 -14.48 -24.38 -7.47
C PHE A 47 -15.52 -24.35 -6.34
N SER A 48 -16.59 -23.56 -6.48
CA SER A 48 -17.61 -23.37 -5.42
C SER A 48 -17.00 -22.97 -4.07
N ILE A 49 -15.97 -22.11 -4.11
CA ILE A 49 -15.26 -21.59 -2.92
C ILE A 49 -15.63 -20.14 -2.65
N VAL A 50 -15.29 -19.65 -1.45
CA VAL A 50 -15.32 -18.22 -1.12
C VAL A 50 -13.89 -17.71 -1.01
N PRO A 51 -13.32 -17.11 -2.07
CA PRO A 51 -11.97 -16.57 -2.03
C PRO A 51 -11.86 -15.42 -1.02
N ARG A 52 -10.69 -15.31 -0.38
CA ARG A 52 -10.40 -14.25 0.61
C ARG A 52 -9.14 -13.50 0.21
N ILE A 53 -9.13 -12.19 0.40
CA ILE A 53 -7.94 -11.35 0.34
C ILE A 53 -7.58 -10.98 1.78
N ALA A 54 -6.36 -11.34 2.21
CA ALA A 54 -5.80 -10.92 3.49
C ALA A 54 -4.64 -9.96 3.21
N VAL A 55 -4.68 -8.79 3.84
CA VAL A 55 -3.63 -7.76 3.73
C VAL A 55 -2.87 -7.69 5.03
N VAL A 56 -1.57 -7.93 4.98
CA VAL A 56 -0.70 -7.84 6.16
C VAL A 56 -0.47 -6.38 6.49
N ALA A 57 -0.71 -6.01 7.74
CA ALA A 57 -0.46 -4.68 8.27
C ALA A 57 0.55 -4.76 9.43
N SER A 58 0.91 -3.61 10.00
CA SER A 58 1.74 -3.53 11.20
C SER A 58 1.23 -2.46 12.15
N ASP A 59 1.66 -2.53 13.41
CA ASP A 59 1.36 -1.53 14.45
C ASP A 59 1.80 -0.12 14.06
N ARG A 60 2.72 0.01 13.09
CA ARG A 60 3.09 1.32 12.52
C ARG A 60 1.90 2.09 11.98
N ARG A 61 0.87 1.42 11.45
CA ARG A 61 -0.38 2.08 11.06
C ARG A 61 -0.99 2.89 12.22
N ILE A 62 -0.90 2.37 13.44
CA ILE A 62 -1.48 2.98 14.64
C ILE A 62 -0.55 4.09 15.16
N MET A 63 0.75 3.91 15.03
CA MET A 63 1.77 4.82 15.55
C MET A 63 2.05 6.03 14.63
N THR A 64 1.72 5.94 13.34
CA THR A 64 1.97 7.02 12.37
C THR A 64 0.86 8.08 12.41
N ASN A 65 1.25 9.34 12.63
CA ASN A 65 0.41 10.48 12.28
C ASN A 65 0.60 10.82 10.79
N LEU A 66 -0.49 10.99 10.04
CA LEU A 66 -0.45 11.21 8.58
C LEU A 66 -1.11 12.55 8.20
N PRO A 67 -0.62 13.71 8.66
CA PRO A 67 -1.26 15.01 8.36
C PRO A 67 -1.45 15.28 6.85
N GLU A 68 -0.66 14.62 6.00
CA GLU A 68 -0.69 14.68 4.54
C GLU A 68 -2.05 14.27 3.96
N TRP A 69 -2.90 13.51 4.69
CA TRP A 69 -4.25 13.21 4.22
C TRP A 69 -5.15 14.45 4.09
N LYS A 70 -4.75 15.57 4.71
CA LYS A 70 -5.47 16.85 4.67
C LYS A 70 -4.98 17.81 3.59
N THR A 71 -3.93 17.46 2.85
CA THR A 71 -3.46 18.29 1.73
C THR A 71 -4.33 18.08 0.50
N GLU A 72 -4.28 19.01 -0.45
CA GLU A 72 -5.06 18.92 -1.69
C GLU A 72 -4.74 17.64 -2.48
N ASN A 73 -3.47 17.22 -2.47
CA ASN A 73 -3.04 15.97 -3.06
C ASN A 73 -2.08 15.23 -2.13
N THR A 74 -2.62 14.26 -1.40
CA THR A 74 -1.88 13.45 -0.44
C THR A 74 -0.69 12.74 -1.05
N PHE A 75 -0.84 12.14 -2.24
CA PHE A 75 0.26 11.43 -2.90
C PHE A 75 1.36 12.40 -3.33
N ALA A 76 1.02 13.57 -3.87
CA ALA A 76 2.02 14.58 -4.20
C ALA A 76 2.82 15.02 -2.97
N THR A 77 2.16 15.22 -1.82
CA THR A 77 2.84 15.57 -0.57
C THR A 77 3.72 14.43 -0.05
N LEU A 78 3.26 13.18 -0.09
CA LEU A 78 4.04 12.01 0.34
C LEU A 78 5.24 11.74 -0.58
N ASN A 79 5.14 12.11 -1.86
CA ASN A 79 6.18 11.93 -2.86
C ASN A 79 7.16 13.12 -2.95
N ASP A 80 6.99 14.14 -2.11
CA ASP A 80 7.94 15.26 -1.99
C ASP A 80 8.96 14.96 -0.89
N ARG A 81 10.23 14.88 -1.28
CA ARG A 81 11.36 14.61 -0.37
C ARG A 81 11.47 15.66 0.75
N SER A 82 11.07 16.91 0.49
CA SER A 82 11.19 17.99 1.47
C SER A 82 10.19 17.89 2.61
N THR A 83 9.07 17.20 2.39
CA THR A 83 8.01 16.98 3.38
C THR A 83 7.94 15.54 3.88
N ALA A 84 8.60 14.60 3.20
CA ALA A 84 8.58 13.18 3.54
C ALA A 84 9.16 12.91 4.94
N ASN A 85 8.32 12.41 5.83
CA ASN A 85 8.74 11.94 7.15
C ASN A 85 9.20 10.47 7.09
N MET A 86 10.50 10.26 6.92
CA MET A 86 11.10 8.92 6.85
C MET A 86 11.51 8.34 8.21
N TYR A 87 11.41 9.15 9.27
CA TYR A 87 11.84 8.76 10.61
C TYR A 87 10.64 8.57 11.53
N TYR A 88 10.75 7.57 12.39
CA TYR A 88 9.74 7.28 13.38
C TYR A 88 10.12 8.06 14.65
N ASN A 89 9.27 8.99 15.05
CA ASN A 89 9.32 9.63 16.37
C ASN A 89 8.48 8.85 17.36
#